data_AF-Q098G8-F1
#
_entry.id   AF-Q098G8-F1
#
_cell.length_a   1.000
_cell.length_b   1.000
_cell.length_c   1.000
_cell.angle_alpha   90.00
_cell.angle_beta   90.00
_cell.angle_gamma   90.00
#
_symmetry.space_group_name_H-M   'P 1'
#
loop_
_entity.id
_entity.type
_entity.pdbx_description
1 polymer ?
#
loop_
_entity_poly.entity_id
_entity_poly.type
_entity_poly.pdbx_seq_one_letter_code
_entity_poly.pdbx_strand_id
1 'polypeptide(L)'
;MRLRSCHTVLGALCLGSLSLGCGPDMGPDVDLGAPAGALATQEAEAVSTSGITSHFSQWLSANGYGTYDFARKDLSGGSYGGKSSASDTVVNQPVIFIHGNSDKAIGTGTAGQTGWNASIEYFQSRGYKTSELYAMTWGPANALLSAQQYHSKTHVMRVRKFIEAVKAYTGASKVDIITHSMGVTLARKAILGGTATDALEGGQYNVGSPLTDSVDTFVGIAGANLGLTNCYTAGATTPTCGATNGLFPGSWAGAGPSNYLKNLQSSRGYEGAYRYALYSTADEVVGYGGIVYGEYTSRIPGQTGEKVYTGYPYGHFNSKDLTGEVQYNMVKSHLIP
;
A
#
# COMPACT_ATOMS: atom_id res chain seq x y z
N MET A 1 37.73 -0.54 32.07
CA MET A 1 37.47 0.85 32.49
C MET A 1 36.02 1.17 32.17
N ARG A 2 35.11 0.89 33.12
CA ARG A 2 33.67 1.15 33.03
C ARG A 2 33.24 1.62 34.41
N LEU A 3 32.74 2.83 34.51
CA LEU A 3 31.98 3.32 35.66
C LEU A 3 30.89 4.25 35.11
N ARG A 4 29.63 3.82 35.26
CA ARG A 4 28.50 4.73 35.40
C ARG A 4 27.82 4.37 36.72
N SER A 5 27.76 5.38 37.57
CA SER A 5 27.20 5.43 38.89
C SER A 5 25.67 5.37 38.85
N CYS A 6 25.10 4.55 39.71
CA CYS A 6 23.70 4.61 40.12
C CYS A 6 23.72 4.90 41.62
N HIS A 7 23.07 5.97 42.07
CA HIS A 7 22.85 6.25 43.48
C HIS A 7 21.40 5.95 43.82
N THR A 8 21.25 5.01 44.74
CA THR A 8 20.08 4.68 45.53
C THR A 8 19.74 5.82 46.48
N VAL A 9 18.44 6.05 46.71
CA VAL A 9 17.96 6.54 48.01
C VAL A 9 16.91 5.56 48.52
N LEU A 10 17.22 5.06 49.71
CA LEU A 10 16.52 4.09 50.52
C LEU A 10 15.46 4.80 51.36
N GLY A 11 14.31 4.17 51.55
CA GLY A 11 13.29 4.57 52.52
C GLY A 11 12.57 3.34 53.08
N ALA A 12 13.17 2.77 54.12
CA ALA A 12 12.64 1.78 55.07
C ALA A 12 11.35 2.30 55.76
N LEU A 13 10.47 1.55 56.45
CA LEU A 13 10.28 0.17 56.88
C LEU A 13 8.81 0.13 57.41
N CYS A 14 8.12 -1.01 57.40
CA CYS A 14 7.48 -1.60 58.59
C CYS A 14 6.63 -2.84 58.25
N LEU A 15 6.93 -3.92 58.95
CA LEU A 15 6.28 -5.23 58.93
C LEU A 15 4.96 -5.22 59.71
N GLY A 16 4.03 -6.08 59.29
CA GLY A 16 2.90 -6.51 60.11
C GLY A 16 2.04 -7.56 59.41
N SER A 17 2.22 -8.82 59.79
CA SER A 17 1.27 -9.91 59.53
C SER A 17 0.47 -10.17 60.80
N LEU A 18 -0.85 -10.35 60.69
CA LEU A 18 -1.71 -11.17 61.56
C LEU A 18 -3.14 -11.17 61.03
N SER A 19 -3.76 -12.35 61.03
CA SER A 19 -5.14 -12.62 60.60
C SER A 19 -6.12 -12.69 61.78
N LEU A 20 -7.41 -12.73 61.43
CA LEU A 20 -8.64 -13.08 62.17
C LEU A 20 -9.49 -11.94 62.75
N GLY A 21 -10.75 -11.87 62.28
CA GLY A 21 -11.85 -11.16 62.93
C GLY A 21 -13.07 -10.94 62.03
N CYS A 22 -14.16 -11.69 62.28
CA CYS A 22 -15.44 -11.72 61.54
C CYS A 22 -16.36 -10.50 61.75
N GLY A 23 -17.22 -10.21 60.76
CA GLY A 23 -18.39 -9.31 60.83
C GLY A 23 -19.29 -9.50 59.60
N PRO A 24 -20.63 -9.25 59.68
CA PRO A 24 -21.65 -10.22 59.27
C PRO A 24 -22.21 -10.10 57.83
N ASP A 25 -22.84 -11.22 57.42
CA ASP A 25 -23.61 -11.49 56.20
C ASP A 25 -24.62 -10.40 55.81
N MET A 26 -24.65 -10.06 54.52
CA MET A 26 -25.76 -9.42 53.82
C MET A 26 -25.93 -10.02 52.41
N GLY A 27 -26.94 -10.89 52.26
CA GLY A 27 -27.79 -11.05 51.06
C GLY A 27 -27.21 -11.71 49.79
N PRO A 28 -27.94 -12.63 49.12
CA PRO A 28 -27.49 -13.25 47.88
C PRO A 28 -27.81 -12.37 46.68
N ASP A 29 -26.80 -11.84 45.99
CA ASP A 29 -26.96 -11.21 44.68
C ASP A 29 -26.65 -12.19 43.55
N VAL A 30 -27.73 -12.70 42.98
CA VAL A 30 -28.01 -13.04 41.57
C VAL A 30 -26.82 -13.50 40.70
N ASP A 31 -26.80 -14.81 40.45
CA ASP A 31 -26.06 -15.46 39.36
C ASP A 31 -26.57 -14.96 38.00
N LEU A 32 -25.81 -14.07 37.37
CA LEU A 32 -25.94 -13.74 35.95
C LEU A 32 -24.89 -14.52 35.17
N GLY A 33 -25.18 -15.79 34.91
CA GLY A 33 -24.49 -16.59 33.92
C GLY A 33 -24.57 -15.95 32.53
N ALA A 34 -23.52 -15.25 32.13
CA ALA A 34 -23.28 -14.89 30.75
C ALA A 34 -22.72 -16.12 30.01
N PRO A 35 -23.25 -16.49 28.83
CA PRO A 35 -22.71 -17.61 28.09
C PRO A 35 -21.33 -17.20 27.57
N ALA A 36 -20.28 -17.90 28.02
CA ALA A 36 -18.96 -17.86 27.43
C ALA A 36 -19.01 -18.54 26.05
N GLY A 37 -19.57 -17.85 25.06
CA GLY A 37 -19.35 -18.16 23.66
C GLY A 37 -17.91 -17.77 23.34
N ALA A 38 -17.02 -18.75 23.32
CA ALA A 38 -15.64 -18.55 22.91
C ALA A 38 -15.64 -18.00 21.48
N LEU A 39 -15.38 -16.70 21.32
CA LEU A 39 -14.99 -16.14 20.04
C LEU A 39 -13.61 -16.73 19.75
N ALA A 40 -13.60 -17.84 19.02
CA ALA A 40 -12.40 -18.35 18.40
C ALA A 40 -11.90 -17.26 17.44
N THR A 41 -10.93 -16.47 17.88
CA THR A 41 -10.05 -15.74 16.98
C THR A 41 -9.27 -16.79 16.22
N GLN A 42 -9.79 -17.20 15.07
CA GLN A 42 -9.02 -17.94 14.09
C GLN A 42 -7.90 -16.99 13.67
N GLU A 43 -6.68 -17.19 14.19
CA GLU A 43 -5.50 -16.50 13.70
C GLU A 43 -5.47 -16.73 12.19
N ALA A 44 -5.48 -15.64 11.41
CA ALA A 44 -5.36 -15.74 9.97
C ALA A 44 -4.03 -16.44 9.67
N GLU A 45 -4.03 -17.41 8.76
CA GLU A 45 -2.79 -18.03 8.30
C GLU A 45 -1.86 -16.94 7.77
N ALA A 46 -0.58 -16.99 8.17
CA ALA A 46 0.41 -16.01 7.72
C ALA A 46 0.49 -15.97 6.18
N VAL A 47 0.62 -14.78 5.60
CA VAL A 47 0.70 -14.62 4.14
C VAL A 47 1.84 -15.45 3.56
N SER A 48 1.50 -16.26 2.55
CA SER A 48 2.48 -17.05 1.79
C SER A 48 3.55 -16.16 1.16
N THR A 49 4.82 -16.49 1.39
CA THR A 49 5.98 -15.83 0.78
C THR A 49 6.46 -16.52 -0.50
N SER A 50 5.75 -17.56 -0.96
CA SER A 50 6.16 -18.42 -2.08
C SER A 50 6.03 -17.77 -3.46
N GLY A 51 5.46 -16.56 -3.55
CA GLY A 51 5.24 -15.86 -4.80
C GLY A 51 3.88 -16.14 -5.44
N ILE A 52 3.73 -15.73 -6.69
CA ILE A 52 2.60 -16.15 -7.52
C ILE A 52 2.53 -17.67 -7.70
N THR A 53 1.32 -18.21 -7.84
CA THR A 53 1.14 -19.66 -8.01
C THR A 53 1.77 -20.17 -9.30
N SER A 54 2.11 -21.46 -9.33
CA SER A 54 2.61 -22.13 -10.55
C SER A 54 1.63 -22.00 -11.71
N HIS A 55 0.33 -22.09 -11.45
CA HIS A 55 -0.71 -21.91 -12.45
C HIS A 55 -0.69 -20.50 -13.04
N PHE A 56 -0.55 -19.45 -12.22
CA PHE A 56 -0.49 -18.10 -12.75
C PHE A 56 0.82 -17.85 -13.50
N SER A 57 1.96 -18.32 -12.97
CA SER A 57 3.26 -18.22 -13.65
C SER A 57 3.27 -18.92 -15.02
N GLN A 58 2.66 -20.10 -15.13
CA GLN A 58 2.54 -20.81 -16.42
C GLN A 58 1.64 -20.05 -17.39
N TRP A 59 0.50 -19.53 -16.91
CA TRP A 59 -0.39 -18.72 -17.73
C TRP A 59 0.30 -17.44 -18.24
N LEU A 60 1.05 -16.74 -17.39
CA LEU A 60 1.80 -15.54 -17.79
C LEU A 60 2.79 -15.83 -18.92
N SER A 61 3.56 -16.92 -18.80
CA SER A 61 4.50 -17.36 -19.83
C SER A 61 3.78 -17.70 -21.14
N ALA A 62 2.64 -18.39 -21.07
CA ALA A 62 1.85 -18.78 -22.24
C ALA A 62 1.15 -17.60 -22.94
N ASN A 63 0.93 -16.48 -22.23
CA ASN A 63 0.18 -15.33 -22.73
C ASN A 63 1.06 -14.08 -22.98
N GLY A 64 2.37 -14.27 -23.18
CA GLY A 64 3.27 -13.19 -23.60
C GLY A 64 3.70 -12.23 -22.49
N TYR A 65 3.47 -12.59 -21.21
CA TYR A 65 3.89 -11.78 -20.05
C TYR A 65 5.24 -12.21 -19.45
N GLY A 66 5.88 -13.25 -19.99
CA GLY A 66 7.10 -13.83 -19.42
C GLY A 66 8.27 -12.84 -19.26
N THR A 67 8.38 -11.84 -20.13
CA THR A 67 9.46 -10.84 -20.10
C THR A 67 9.35 -9.82 -18.97
N TYR A 68 8.19 -9.70 -18.32
CA TYR A 68 7.99 -8.73 -17.23
C TYR A 68 8.50 -9.23 -15.87
N ASP A 69 8.74 -10.54 -15.75
CA ASP A 69 9.20 -11.22 -14.54
C ASP A 69 8.41 -10.83 -13.28
N PHE A 70 7.08 -10.98 -13.34
CA PHE A 70 6.22 -10.65 -12.19
C PHE A 70 6.46 -11.56 -10.98
N ALA A 71 7.04 -12.74 -11.18
CA ALA A 71 7.33 -13.67 -10.09
C ALA A 71 8.39 -13.11 -9.13
N ARG A 72 9.38 -12.37 -9.67
CA ARG A 72 10.48 -11.78 -8.91
C ARG A 72 11.15 -12.78 -7.97
N LYS A 73 11.55 -13.92 -8.54
CA LYS A 73 12.20 -15.02 -7.79
C LYS A 73 13.57 -14.64 -7.21
N ASP A 74 14.12 -13.50 -7.65
CA ASP A 74 15.30 -12.87 -7.07
C ASP A 74 15.04 -12.29 -5.67
N LEU A 75 13.78 -12.09 -5.29
CA LEU A 75 13.37 -11.53 -4.00
C LEU A 75 12.54 -12.52 -3.18
N SER A 76 12.85 -12.64 -1.89
CA SER A 76 11.94 -13.26 -0.93
C SER A 76 10.71 -12.36 -0.73
N GLY A 77 9.51 -12.91 -0.95
CA GLY A 77 8.26 -12.16 -0.96
C GLY A 77 8.08 -11.27 -2.20
N GLY A 78 8.73 -11.61 -3.32
CA GLY A 78 8.73 -10.79 -4.53
C GLY A 78 7.36 -10.60 -5.20
N SER A 79 6.41 -11.51 -4.96
CA SER A 79 5.07 -11.46 -5.55
C SER A 79 4.05 -12.27 -4.74
N TYR A 80 2.78 -12.19 -5.12
CA TYR A 80 1.70 -12.94 -4.49
C TYR A 80 0.51 -13.10 -5.45
N GLY A 81 -0.21 -14.21 -5.33
CA GLY A 81 -1.52 -14.40 -5.93
C GLY A 81 -1.58 -15.44 -7.04
N GLY A 82 -2.80 -15.78 -7.43
CA GLY A 82 -3.06 -16.72 -8.51
C GLY A 82 -3.92 -17.90 -8.07
N LYS A 83 -4.51 -18.57 -9.06
CA LYS A 83 -5.31 -19.76 -8.83
C LYS A 83 -4.42 -20.91 -8.39
N SER A 84 -4.90 -21.72 -7.46
CA SER A 84 -4.24 -22.98 -7.08
C SER A 84 -4.28 -24.01 -8.24
N SER A 85 -5.39 -24.03 -8.98
CA SER A 85 -5.62 -24.89 -10.14
C SER A 85 -6.67 -24.27 -11.07
N ALA A 86 -6.96 -24.93 -12.20
CA ALA A 86 -8.01 -24.47 -13.12
C ALA A 86 -9.42 -24.49 -12.52
N SER A 87 -9.66 -25.29 -11.46
CA SER A 87 -10.96 -25.38 -10.79
C SER A 87 -11.17 -24.31 -9.72
N ASP A 88 -10.15 -23.50 -9.41
CA ASP A 88 -10.25 -22.41 -8.43
C ASP A 88 -10.97 -21.21 -9.06
N THR A 89 -12.20 -21.00 -8.59
CA THR A 89 -13.11 -19.98 -9.11
C THR A 89 -12.80 -18.60 -8.54
N VAL A 90 -12.95 -17.54 -9.34
CA VAL A 90 -12.87 -16.15 -8.84
C VAL A 90 -14.30 -15.67 -8.67
N VAL A 91 -14.70 -15.34 -7.45
CA VAL A 91 -16.08 -14.93 -7.11
C VAL A 91 -16.16 -13.49 -6.65
N ASN A 92 -15.08 -12.97 -6.05
CA ASN A 92 -14.89 -11.56 -5.79
C ASN A 92 -14.17 -10.89 -6.96
N GLN A 93 -14.35 -9.58 -7.08
CA GLN A 93 -13.55 -8.80 -8.00
C GLN A 93 -12.07 -8.84 -7.56
N PRO A 94 -11.11 -9.10 -8.46
CA PRO A 94 -9.71 -9.21 -8.11
C PRO A 94 -9.14 -7.89 -7.59
N VAL A 95 -8.35 -7.96 -6.53
CA VAL A 95 -7.67 -6.82 -5.92
C VAL A 95 -6.19 -6.88 -6.25
N ILE A 96 -5.66 -5.77 -6.75
CA ILE A 96 -4.27 -5.61 -7.15
C ILE A 96 -3.60 -4.61 -6.22
N PHE A 97 -2.53 -5.05 -5.58
CA PHE A 97 -1.75 -4.27 -4.64
C PHE A 97 -0.45 -3.76 -5.27
N ILE A 98 -0.23 -2.44 -5.25
CA ILE A 98 0.96 -1.79 -5.84
C ILE A 98 1.73 -1.01 -4.77
N HIS A 99 2.87 -1.56 -4.34
CA HIS A 99 3.65 -1.04 -3.21
C HIS A 99 4.35 0.30 -3.49
N GLY A 100 4.84 0.95 -2.43
CA GLY A 100 5.61 2.19 -2.46
C GLY A 100 7.08 2.03 -2.84
N ASN A 101 7.82 3.14 -2.93
CA ASN A 101 9.25 3.11 -3.20
C ASN A 101 9.98 2.28 -2.14
N SER A 102 10.97 1.48 -2.56
CA SER A 102 11.78 0.60 -1.71
C SER A 102 11.07 -0.55 -0.97
N ASP A 103 9.74 -0.63 -1.00
CA ASP A 103 8.94 -1.74 -0.46
C ASP A 103 8.86 -2.91 -1.48
N LYS A 104 8.07 -3.94 -1.17
CA LYS A 104 7.85 -5.13 -2.01
C LYS A 104 6.43 -5.68 -1.90
N ALA A 105 6.13 -6.75 -2.61
CA ALA A 105 4.81 -7.37 -2.59
C ALA A 105 4.47 -7.96 -1.21
N ILE A 106 5.32 -8.83 -0.65
CA ILE A 106 5.14 -9.50 0.65
C ILE A 106 6.34 -9.23 1.54
N GLY A 107 6.09 -8.73 2.76
CA GLY A 107 7.09 -8.50 3.78
C GLY A 107 7.64 -9.80 4.36
N THR A 108 8.94 -9.79 4.65
CA THR A 108 9.68 -10.97 5.15
C THR A 108 10.58 -10.60 6.33
N GLY A 109 10.15 -9.64 7.14
CA GLY A 109 10.89 -9.16 8.32
C GLY A 109 11.93 -8.06 8.06
N THR A 110 12.07 -7.56 6.83
CA THR A 110 12.96 -6.44 6.53
C THR A 110 12.29 -5.11 6.90
N ALA A 111 12.93 -4.31 7.76
CA ALA A 111 12.42 -3.00 8.17
C ALA A 111 12.18 -2.08 6.95
N GLY A 112 11.03 -1.40 6.93
CA GLY A 112 10.60 -0.56 5.81
C GLY A 112 10.14 -1.33 4.56
N GLN A 113 10.07 -2.67 4.62
CA GLN A 113 9.55 -3.53 3.56
C GLN A 113 8.46 -4.47 4.10
N THR A 114 7.41 -3.87 4.61
CA THR A 114 6.26 -4.56 5.21
C THR A 114 5.40 -5.29 4.19
N GLY A 115 5.47 -4.91 2.91
CA GLY A 115 4.62 -5.42 1.84
C GLY A 115 3.13 -5.27 2.13
N TRP A 116 2.31 -6.14 1.55
CA TRP A 116 0.85 -6.10 1.67
C TRP A 116 0.29 -7.12 2.68
N ASN A 117 1.12 -7.62 3.60
CA ASN A 117 0.74 -8.71 4.50
C ASN A 117 -0.54 -8.40 5.28
N ALA A 118 -0.58 -7.29 6.00
CA ALA A 118 -1.73 -6.90 6.82
C ALA A 118 -3.01 -6.72 5.98
N SER A 119 -2.90 -6.15 4.77
CA SER A 119 -4.05 -6.00 3.87
C SER A 119 -4.51 -7.36 3.34
N ILE A 120 -3.61 -8.23 2.92
CA ILE A 120 -3.94 -9.58 2.42
C ILE A 120 -4.57 -10.42 3.52
N GLU A 121 -3.98 -10.47 4.71
CA GLU A 121 -4.52 -11.15 5.89
C GLU A 121 -5.93 -10.64 6.22
N TYR A 122 -6.13 -9.32 6.21
CA TYR A 122 -7.45 -8.75 6.44
C TYR A 122 -8.44 -9.23 5.37
N PHE A 123 -8.11 -9.12 4.09
CA PHE A 123 -9.01 -9.56 3.00
C PHE A 123 -9.33 -11.06 3.09
N GLN A 124 -8.33 -11.91 3.39
CA GLN A 124 -8.51 -13.34 3.58
C GLN A 124 -9.42 -13.65 4.78
N SER A 125 -9.28 -12.93 5.89
CA SER A 125 -10.20 -13.04 7.04
C SER A 125 -11.65 -12.67 6.71
N ARG A 126 -11.86 -11.96 5.59
CA ARG A 126 -13.18 -11.57 5.05
C ARG A 126 -13.60 -12.42 3.84
N GLY A 127 -12.95 -13.57 3.63
CA GLY A 127 -13.33 -14.58 2.64
C GLY A 127 -12.76 -14.37 1.24
N TYR A 128 -11.82 -13.44 1.03
CA TYR A 128 -11.06 -13.38 -0.22
C TYR A 128 -10.10 -14.56 -0.32
N LYS A 129 -9.93 -15.10 -1.52
CA LYS A 129 -8.98 -16.18 -1.80
C LYS A 129 -7.69 -15.64 -2.41
N THR A 130 -6.62 -16.44 -2.37
CA THR A 130 -5.37 -16.17 -3.09
C THR A 130 -5.58 -15.98 -4.60
N SER A 131 -6.62 -16.61 -5.16
CA SER A 131 -7.04 -16.42 -6.56
C SER A 131 -7.68 -15.06 -6.85
N GLU A 132 -7.84 -14.20 -5.85
CA GLU A 132 -8.56 -12.91 -5.92
C GLU A 132 -7.68 -11.75 -5.43
N LEU A 133 -6.47 -12.02 -4.94
CA LEU A 133 -5.56 -11.04 -4.36
C LEU A 133 -4.20 -11.15 -5.05
N TYR A 134 -3.69 -10.04 -5.57
CA TYR A 134 -2.51 -10.03 -6.44
C TYR A 134 -1.54 -8.92 -6.07
N ALA A 135 -0.26 -9.24 -5.95
CA ALA A 135 0.79 -8.26 -5.70
C ALA A 135 2.07 -8.62 -6.47
N MET A 136 2.81 -7.61 -6.94
CA MET A 136 4.13 -7.80 -7.55
C MET A 136 5.08 -6.69 -7.14
N THR A 137 6.37 -7.02 -7.09
CA THR A 137 7.41 -6.05 -6.78
C THR A 137 7.90 -5.37 -8.07
N TRP A 138 7.55 -4.10 -8.26
CA TRP A 138 7.89 -3.37 -9.49
C TRP A 138 9.35 -2.89 -9.52
N GLY A 139 9.93 -2.60 -8.35
CA GLY A 139 11.28 -2.02 -8.20
C GLY A 139 12.28 -2.95 -7.51
N PRO A 140 13.43 -2.44 -7.06
CA PRO A 140 14.49 -3.27 -6.48
C PRO A 140 14.23 -3.74 -5.04
N ALA A 141 13.16 -3.28 -4.38
CA ALA A 141 12.90 -3.53 -2.96
C ALA A 141 14.13 -3.25 -2.08
N ASN A 142 14.70 -2.05 -2.19
CA ASN A 142 15.90 -1.67 -1.46
C ASN A 142 15.83 -0.20 -1.05
N ALA A 143 15.89 0.06 0.27
CA ALA A 143 15.85 1.39 0.85
C ALA A 143 17.05 2.26 0.42
N LEU A 144 18.22 1.64 0.22
CA LEU A 144 19.44 2.32 -0.24
C LEU A 144 19.33 2.82 -1.68
N LEU A 145 18.37 2.28 -2.44
CA LEU A 145 18.12 2.65 -3.83
C LEU A 145 16.93 3.61 -4.01
N SER A 146 16.32 4.07 -2.91
CA SER A 146 15.11 4.91 -2.92
C SER A 146 15.28 6.19 -3.76
N ALA A 147 16.39 6.91 -3.57
CA ALA A 147 16.68 8.15 -4.27
C ALA A 147 16.85 7.96 -5.80
N GLN A 148 17.23 6.76 -6.23
CA GLN A 148 17.43 6.41 -7.64
C GLN A 148 16.14 5.94 -8.33
N GLN A 149 15.08 5.62 -7.58
CA GLN A 149 13.82 5.19 -8.18
C GLN A 149 13.01 6.38 -8.67
N TYR A 150 12.60 6.35 -9.93
CA TYR A 150 11.74 7.33 -10.59
C TYR A 150 10.68 6.60 -11.41
N HIS A 151 9.76 7.33 -12.05
CA HIS A 151 8.71 6.72 -12.88
C HIS A 151 9.26 6.33 -14.25
N SER A 152 10.16 5.35 -14.27
CA SER A 152 10.78 4.89 -15.51
C SER A 152 9.79 4.14 -16.40
N LYS A 153 10.10 4.05 -17.69
CA LYS A 153 9.31 3.27 -18.66
C LYS A 153 9.12 1.84 -18.18
N THR A 154 10.18 1.20 -17.69
CA THR A 154 10.14 -0.17 -17.15
C THR A 154 9.15 -0.29 -16.00
N HIS A 155 9.18 0.62 -15.02
CA HIS A 155 8.29 0.55 -13.85
C HIS A 155 6.83 0.79 -14.22
N VAL A 156 6.56 1.81 -15.07
CA VAL A 156 5.22 2.12 -15.56
C VAL A 156 4.64 0.94 -16.36
N MET A 157 5.42 0.39 -17.30
CA MET A 157 4.98 -0.72 -18.14
C MET A 157 4.80 -2.01 -17.35
N ARG A 158 5.64 -2.27 -16.34
CA ARG A 158 5.48 -3.43 -15.45
C ARG A 158 4.16 -3.34 -14.67
N VAL A 159 3.84 -2.20 -14.06
CA VAL A 159 2.54 -1.99 -13.37
C VAL A 159 1.38 -2.13 -14.35
N ARG A 160 1.46 -1.48 -15.51
CA ARG A 160 0.45 -1.56 -16.57
C ARG A 160 0.13 -3.00 -16.95
N LYS A 161 1.18 -3.77 -17.25
CA LYS A 161 1.06 -5.12 -17.80
C LYS A 161 0.61 -6.11 -16.73
N PHE A 162 0.93 -5.86 -15.46
CA PHE A 162 0.39 -6.64 -14.36
C PHE A 162 -1.13 -6.47 -14.21
N ILE A 163 -1.64 -5.23 -14.30
CA ILE A 163 -3.08 -4.96 -14.25
C ILE A 163 -3.81 -5.68 -15.40
N GLU A 164 -3.30 -5.56 -16.62
CA GLU A 164 -3.85 -6.26 -17.79
C GLU A 164 -3.81 -7.78 -17.63
N ALA A 165 -2.70 -8.33 -17.13
CA ALA A 165 -2.52 -9.77 -16.91
C ALA A 165 -3.50 -10.31 -15.86
N VAL A 166 -3.64 -9.66 -14.71
CA VAL A 166 -4.55 -10.11 -13.64
C VAL A 166 -6.00 -10.10 -14.13
N LYS A 167 -6.43 -9.02 -14.79
CA LYS A 167 -7.78 -8.94 -15.36
C LYS A 167 -8.03 -10.07 -16.36
N ALA A 168 -7.11 -10.28 -17.31
CA ALA A 168 -7.24 -11.32 -18.32
C ALA A 168 -7.19 -12.74 -17.73
N TYR A 169 -6.32 -12.99 -16.75
CA TYR A 169 -6.16 -14.30 -16.11
C TYR A 169 -7.35 -14.72 -15.26
N THR A 170 -7.94 -13.76 -14.55
CA THR A 170 -9.11 -13.99 -13.69
C THR A 170 -10.39 -14.10 -14.51
N GLY A 171 -10.46 -13.43 -15.66
CA GLY A 171 -11.66 -13.30 -16.47
C GLY A 171 -12.64 -12.26 -15.93
N ALA A 172 -12.23 -11.45 -14.94
CA ALA A 172 -13.07 -10.44 -14.33
C ALA A 172 -13.31 -9.25 -15.29
N SER A 173 -14.52 -8.68 -15.23
CA SER A 173 -14.88 -7.50 -16.04
C SER A 173 -14.10 -6.26 -15.62
N LYS A 174 -13.77 -6.14 -14.33
CA LYS A 174 -12.97 -5.09 -13.71
C LYS A 174 -12.05 -5.64 -12.61
N VAL A 175 -11.13 -4.82 -12.16
CA VAL A 175 -10.26 -5.06 -11.00
C VAL A 175 -10.32 -3.87 -10.04
N ASP A 176 -9.98 -4.11 -8.78
CA ASP A 176 -9.72 -3.07 -7.79
C ASP A 176 -8.23 -2.90 -7.61
N ILE A 177 -7.79 -1.66 -7.38
CA ILE A 177 -6.38 -1.32 -7.22
C ILE A 177 -6.21 -0.60 -5.89
N ILE A 178 -5.43 -1.18 -5.00
CA ILE A 178 -4.97 -0.55 -3.76
C ILE A 178 -3.48 -0.28 -3.92
N THR A 179 -3.07 0.96 -3.71
CA THR A 179 -1.71 1.38 -4.03
C THR A 179 -1.18 2.36 -3.01
N HIS A 180 0.13 2.33 -2.78
CA HIS A 180 0.78 3.07 -1.69
C HIS A 180 1.94 3.92 -2.18
N SER A 181 2.08 5.13 -1.63
CA SER A 181 3.22 6.02 -1.84
C SER A 181 3.49 6.27 -3.33
N MET A 182 4.73 6.07 -3.79
CA MET A 182 5.10 6.15 -5.22
C MET A 182 4.33 5.18 -6.12
N GLY A 183 3.85 4.06 -5.56
CA GLY A 183 2.95 3.15 -6.27
C GLY A 183 1.69 3.85 -6.76
N VAL A 184 1.20 4.88 -6.04
CA VAL A 184 -0.01 5.63 -6.41
C VAL A 184 0.20 6.31 -7.76
N THR A 185 1.27 7.08 -7.90
CA THR A 185 1.57 7.81 -9.13
C THR A 185 1.95 6.88 -10.28
N LEU A 186 2.63 5.75 -10.00
CA LEU A 186 2.88 4.69 -11.00
C LEU A 186 1.58 4.07 -11.52
N ALA A 187 0.70 3.63 -10.63
CA ALA A 187 -0.58 3.01 -11.00
C ALA A 187 -1.48 4.01 -11.73
N ARG A 188 -1.51 5.27 -11.29
CA ARG A 188 -2.22 6.34 -12.00
C ARG A 188 -1.73 6.52 -13.43
N LYS A 189 -0.42 6.51 -13.70
CA LYS A 189 0.06 6.58 -15.10
C LYS A 189 -0.28 5.32 -15.90
N ALA A 190 -0.15 4.14 -15.28
CA ALA A 190 -0.51 2.89 -15.91
C ALA A 190 -1.99 2.86 -16.34
N ILE A 191 -2.89 3.42 -15.52
CA ILE A 191 -4.32 3.50 -15.83
C ILE A 191 -4.61 4.61 -16.84
N LEU A 192 -4.01 5.80 -16.69
CA LEU A 192 -4.18 6.91 -17.63
C LEU A 192 -3.78 6.52 -19.05
N GLY A 193 -2.71 5.73 -19.19
CA GLY A 193 -2.20 5.31 -20.48
C GLY A 193 -1.60 6.47 -21.28
N GLY A 194 -1.81 6.43 -22.59
CA GLY A 194 -1.33 7.39 -23.57
C GLY A 194 0.18 7.34 -23.78
N THR A 195 0.70 8.37 -24.44
CA THR A 195 2.14 8.53 -24.67
C THR A 195 2.85 8.95 -23.38
N ALA A 196 4.09 8.52 -23.24
CA ALA A 196 5.02 8.93 -22.20
C ALA A 196 6.43 9.02 -22.77
N THR A 197 7.35 9.63 -22.02
CA THR A 197 8.75 9.79 -22.45
C THR A 197 9.68 9.43 -21.32
N ASP A 198 10.69 8.63 -21.62
CA ASP A 198 11.80 8.34 -20.72
C ASP A 198 13.10 8.36 -21.49
N ALA A 199 13.83 9.48 -21.41
CA ALA A 199 15.08 9.67 -22.13
C ALA A 199 16.16 8.63 -21.75
N LEU A 200 16.10 8.08 -20.53
CA LEU A 200 17.03 7.07 -20.05
C LEU A 200 16.68 5.66 -20.55
N GLU A 201 15.46 5.45 -21.04
CA GLU A 201 14.95 4.16 -21.53
C GLU A 201 14.44 4.23 -22.98
N GLY A 202 15.14 5.00 -23.82
CA GLY A 202 14.93 5.03 -25.27
C GLY A 202 13.92 6.07 -25.77
N GLY A 203 13.53 7.04 -24.94
CA GLY A 203 12.72 8.19 -25.34
C GLY A 203 11.21 7.93 -25.25
N GLN A 204 10.47 8.33 -26.27
CA GLN A 204 9.01 8.20 -26.29
C GLN A 204 8.58 6.72 -26.29
N TYR A 205 7.51 6.42 -25.55
CA TYR A 205 6.87 5.11 -25.51
C TYR A 205 5.36 5.25 -25.32
N ASN A 206 4.63 4.20 -25.72
CA ASN A 206 3.18 4.13 -25.55
C ASN A 206 2.83 3.23 -24.37
N VAL A 207 2.09 3.77 -23.40
CA VAL A 207 1.59 3.01 -22.24
C VAL A 207 0.37 2.17 -22.61
N GLY A 208 -0.34 2.54 -23.69
CA GLY A 208 -1.58 1.92 -24.14
C GLY A 208 -2.80 2.80 -23.91
N SER A 209 -3.98 2.35 -24.33
CA SER A 209 -5.25 3.05 -24.10
C SER A 209 -5.57 3.13 -22.59
N PRO A 210 -6.35 4.12 -22.14
CA PRO A 210 -6.78 4.20 -20.74
C PRO A 210 -7.42 2.89 -20.23
N LEU A 211 -7.16 2.52 -18.98
CA LEU A 211 -7.79 1.37 -18.30
C LEU A 211 -8.99 1.79 -17.45
N THR A 212 -9.51 3.01 -17.59
CA THR A 212 -10.61 3.55 -16.78
C THR A 212 -11.78 2.57 -16.66
N ASP A 213 -12.23 1.99 -17.78
CA ASP A 213 -13.37 1.06 -17.79
C ASP A 213 -13.03 -0.34 -17.24
N SER A 214 -11.75 -0.60 -16.99
CA SER A 214 -11.23 -1.84 -16.41
C SER A 214 -11.03 -1.77 -14.90
N VAL A 215 -11.14 -0.61 -14.29
CA VAL A 215 -10.93 -0.41 -12.85
C VAL A 215 -12.25 -0.01 -12.19
N ASP A 216 -12.67 -0.75 -11.18
CA ASP A 216 -13.84 -0.36 -10.39
C ASP A 216 -13.44 0.62 -9.30
N THR A 217 -12.63 0.17 -8.35
CA THR A 217 -12.13 1.01 -7.26
C THR A 217 -10.63 1.23 -7.34
N PHE A 218 -10.21 2.48 -7.20
CA PHE A 218 -8.83 2.87 -6.99
C PHE A 218 -8.67 3.49 -5.60
N VAL A 219 -7.81 2.91 -4.76
CA VAL A 219 -7.45 3.44 -3.44
C VAL A 219 -5.99 3.87 -3.45
N GLY A 220 -5.75 5.17 -3.38
CA GLY A 220 -4.40 5.74 -3.25
C GLY A 220 -4.06 6.05 -1.80
N ILE A 221 -3.11 5.32 -1.24
CA ILE A 221 -2.63 5.45 0.14
C ILE A 221 -1.36 6.28 0.16
N ALA A 222 -1.36 7.44 0.84
CA ALA A 222 -0.18 8.30 1.01
C ALA A 222 0.55 8.66 -0.31
N GLY A 223 -0.20 8.84 -1.40
CA GLY A 223 0.35 9.18 -2.71
C GLY A 223 0.92 10.59 -2.77
N ALA A 224 1.89 10.83 -3.67
CA ALA A 224 2.47 12.15 -3.90
C ALA A 224 1.98 12.74 -5.25
N ASN A 225 0.67 12.92 -5.41
CA ASN A 225 0.04 13.32 -6.68
C ASN A 225 0.37 14.76 -7.10
N LEU A 226 0.74 15.63 -6.15
CA LEU A 226 1.23 16.99 -6.40
C LEU A 226 2.75 17.10 -6.24
N GLY A 227 3.42 16.00 -5.92
CA GLY A 227 4.84 15.94 -5.62
C GLY A 227 5.13 15.66 -4.15
N LEU A 228 6.39 15.37 -3.87
CA LEU A 228 6.87 15.02 -2.54
C LEU A 228 7.51 16.25 -1.91
N THR A 229 7.09 16.65 -0.70
CA THR A 229 7.62 17.90 -0.10
C THR A 229 9.13 17.81 0.17
N ASN A 230 9.64 16.63 0.52
CA ASN A 230 11.07 16.37 0.66
C ASN A 230 11.88 16.59 -0.64
N CYS A 231 11.23 16.66 -1.80
CA CYS A 231 11.88 17.03 -3.05
C CYS A 231 12.19 18.53 -3.18
N TYR A 232 11.64 19.40 -2.32
CA TYR A 232 12.07 20.80 -2.25
C TYR A 232 13.53 20.93 -1.83
N THR A 233 14.01 20.05 -0.95
CA THR A 233 15.40 20.08 -0.44
C THR A 233 16.32 19.12 -1.19
N ALA A 234 15.84 17.94 -1.58
CA ALA A 234 16.64 16.98 -2.36
C ALA A 234 17.00 17.51 -3.77
N GLY A 235 16.12 18.33 -4.35
CA GLY A 235 16.36 18.98 -5.63
C GLY A 235 15.99 18.14 -6.86
N ALA A 236 15.78 18.83 -7.98
CA ALA A 236 15.23 18.27 -9.22
C ALA A 236 16.18 17.34 -10.00
N THR A 237 17.42 17.15 -9.53
CA THR A 237 18.42 16.27 -10.15
C THR A 237 18.49 14.90 -9.50
N THR A 238 17.97 14.74 -8.27
CA THR A 238 17.80 13.42 -7.67
C THR A 238 16.71 12.66 -8.44
N PRO A 239 16.95 11.44 -8.95
CA PRO A 239 15.98 10.76 -9.82
C PRO A 239 14.55 10.69 -9.28
N THR A 240 14.38 10.31 -8.00
CA THR A 240 13.05 10.26 -7.36
C THR A 240 12.35 11.62 -7.31
N CYS A 241 13.12 12.70 -7.28
CA CYS A 241 12.66 14.08 -7.29
C CYS A 241 12.85 14.76 -8.66
N GLY A 242 13.09 13.99 -9.72
CA GLY A 242 13.39 14.52 -11.04
C GLY A 242 12.29 15.42 -11.62
N ALA A 243 12.66 16.53 -12.26
CA ALA A 243 11.70 17.43 -12.94
C ALA A 243 11.03 16.83 -14.18
N THR A 244 11.48 15.69 -14.68
CA THR A 244 10.83 15.00 -15.82
C THR A 244 9.96 13.85 -15.33
N ASN A 245 10.57 12.78 -14.83
CA ASN A 245 9.90 11.53 -14.43
C ASN A 245 9.92 11.27 -12.91
N GLY A 246 10.18 12.28 -12.09
CA GLY A 246 10.16 12.16 -10.63
C GLY A 246 8.97 12.86 -9.98
N LEU A 247 9.02 12.98 -8.65
CA LEU A 247 8.01 13.58 -7.78
C LEU A 247 8.32 15.05 -7.48
N PHE A 248 9.01 15.76 -8.37
CA PHE A 248 9.31 17.17 -8.16
C PHE A 248 8.02 18.00 -8.03
N PRO A 249 7.74 18.62 -6.88
CA PRO A 249 6.53 19.43 -6.71
C PRO A 249 6.61 20.73 -7.52
N GLY A 250 7.82 21.21 -7.83
CA GLY A 250 8.06 22.55 -8.36
C GLY A 250 8.93 23.35 -7.41
N SER A 251 9.16 24.62 -7.72
CA SER A 251 9.88 25.56 -6.85
C SER A 251 9.12 26.87 -6.71
N TRP A 252 9.42 27.60 -5.63
CA TRP A 252 8.93 28.97 -5.46
C TRP A 252 9.48 29.92 -6.53
N ALA A 253 10.66 29.60 -7.10
CA ALA A 253 11.35 30.38 -8.13
C ALA A 253 10.76 30.20 -9.55
N GLY A 254 9.59 29.57 -9.68
CA GLY A 254 8.83 29.49 -10.93
C GLY A 254 8.98 28.18 -11.72
N ALA A 255 9.77 27.21 -11.25
CA ALA A 255 9.77 25.88 -11.87
C ALA A 255 8.47 25.15 -11.50
N GLY A 256 7.66 24.78 -12.49
CA GLY A 256 6.45 23.98 -12.25
C GLY A 256 6.76 22.53 -11.84
N PRO A 257 5.73 21.74 -11.49
CA PRO A 257 5.88 20.33 -11.13
C PRO A 257 6.49 19.51 -12.27
N SER A 258 6.93 18.29 -11.94
CA SER A 258 7.53 17.40 -12.94
C SER A 258 6.59 17.17 -14.13
N ASN A 259 7.16 16.93 -15.32
CA ASN A 259 6.35 16.64 -16.52
C ASN A 259 5.42 15.44 -16.31
N TYR A 260 5.88 14.44 -15.56
CA TYR A 260 5.08 13.30 -15.16
C TYR A 260 3.87 13.68 -14.31
N LEU A 261 4.08 14.46 -13.24
CA LEU A 261 2.98 14.92 -12.39
C LEU A 261 2.01 15.82 -13.16
N LYS A 262 2.52 16.73 -14.01
CA LYS A 262 1.67 17.54 -14.91
C LYS A 262 0.78 16.67 -15.80
N ASN A 263 1.32 15.56 -16.33
CA ASN A 263 0.53 14.62 -17.13
C ASN A 263 -0.55 13.92 -16.29
N LEU A 264 -0.25 13.51 -15.06
CA LEU A 264 -1.28 12.92 -14.17
C LEU A 264 -2.37 13.90 -13.77
N GLN A 265 -2.09 15.21 -13.84
CA GLN A 265 -3.03 16.28 -13.49
C GLN A 265 -3.80 16.82 -14.70
N SER A 266 -3.48 16.38 -15.93
CA SER A 266 -4.14 16.87 -17.16
C SER A 266 -5.54 16.29 -17.36
N SER A 267 -5.90 15.27 -16.59
CA SER A 267 -7.23 14.65 -16.56
C SER A 267 -7.61 14.32 -15.12
N ARG A 268 -8.89 14.08 -14.86
CA ARG A 268 -9.43 13.81 -13.52
C ARG A 268 -10.38 12.63 -13.59
N GLY A 269 -10.47 11.86 -12.51
CA GLY A 269 -11.46 10.79 -12.38
C GLY A 269 -11.23 9.56 -13.27
N TYR A 270 -10.07 9.43 -13.92
CA TYR A 270 -9.79 8.36 -14.87
C TYR A 270 -9.34 7.06 -14.19
N GLU A 271 -9.03 7.10 -12.88
CA GLU A 271 -8.42 5.99 -12.15
C GLU A 271 -9.36 4.79 -11.97
N GLY A 272 -10.68 5.00 -12.06
CA GLY A 272 -11.71 3.98 -11.89
C GLY A 272 -13.07 4.61 -11.61
N ALA A 273 -14.10 3.78 -11.42
CA ALA A 273 -15.45 4.23 -11.07
C ALA A 273 -15.52 4.88 -9.67
N TYR A 274 -14.77 4.34 -8.71
CA TYR A 274 -14.60 4.85 -7.35
C TYR A 274 -13.13 5.12 -7.07
N ARG A 275 -12.84 6.22 -6.37
CA ARG A 275 -11.50 6.79 -6.27
C ARG A 275 -11.31 7.35 -4.88
N TYR A 276 -10.53 6.68 -4.04
CA TYR A 276 -10.35 7.06 -2.65
C TYR A 276 -8.92 7.48 -2.37
N ALA A 277 -8.77 8.56 -1.60
CA ALA A 277 -7.50 8.92 -1.00
C ALA A 277 -7.48 8.51 0.49
N LEU A 278 -6.43 7.82 0.90
CA LEU A 278 -6.22 7.40 2.29
C LEU A 278 -4.86 7.94 2.73
N TYR A 279 -4.81 8.85 3.68
CA TYR A 279 -3.54 9.47 4.07
C TYR A 279 -3.56 9.99 5.49
N SER A 280 -2.39 10.44 5.94
CA SER A 280 -2.22 11.04 7.24
C SER A 280 -1.51 12.39 7.14
N THR A 281 -1.93 13.37 7.91
CA THR A 281 -1.19 14.63 8.07
C THR A 281 0.04 14.45 8.98
N ALA A 282 0.19 13.28 9.62
CA ALA A 282 1.37 12.90 10.40
C ALA A 282 2.38 12.08 9.58
N ASP A 283 2.21 12.00 8.26
CA ASP A 283 3.11 11.27 7.35
C ASP A 283 4.52 11.87 7.33
N GLU A 284 5.47 11.12 7.88
CA GLU A 284 6.87 11.50 8.05
C GLU A 284 7.70 11.45 6.77
N VAL A 285 7.26 10.70 5.76
CA VAL A 285 7.97 10.56 4.47
C VAL A 285 7.51 11.62 3.49
N VAL A 286 6.19 11.87 3.44
CA VAL A 286 5.64 12.97 2.67
C VAL A 286 6.05 14.29 3.30
N GLY A 287 6.02 14.40 4.64
CA GLY A 287 6.46 15.56 5.40
C GLY A 287 5.54 16.78 5.30
N TYR A 288 5.77 17.78 6.17
CA TYR A 288 5.09 19.09 6.15
C TYR A 288 3.55 19.01 6.06
N GLY A 289 2.94 18.07 6.79
CA GLY A 289 1.49 17.87 6.79
C GLY A 289 0.92 17.31 5.48
N GLY A 290 1.77 16.90 4.55
CA GLY A 290 1.36 16.45 3.21
C GLY A 290 0.98 17.59 2.26
N ILE A 291 1.35 18.84 2.57
CA ILE A 291 0.88 20.02 1.82
C ILE A 291 1.87 20.42 0.73
N VAL A 292 1.38 20.52 -0.51
CA VAL A 292 2.09 21.06 -1.67
C VAL A 292 1.21 22.16 -2.29
N TYR A 293 1.72 23.39 -2.33
CA TYR A 293 0.99 24.58 -2.80
C TYR A 293 -0.41 24.75 -2.19
N GLY A 294 -0.54 24.48 -0.88
CA GLY A 294 -1.80 24.65 -0.14
C GLY A 294 -2.75 23.46 -0.21
N GLU A 295 -2.42 22.41 -0.95
CA GLU A 295 -3.26 21.23 -1.14
C GLU A 295 -2.59 19.96 -0.63
N TYR A 296 -3.38 19.01 -0.13
CA TYR A 296 -2.86 17.70 0.27
C TYR A 296 -2.41 16.91 -0.96
N THR A 297 -1.12 16.59 -1.05
CA THR A 297 -0.53 15.89 -2.19
C THR A 297 -1.11 14.48 -2.41
N SER A 298 -1.66 13.86 -1.36
CA SER A 298 -2.30 12.54 -1.45
C SER A 298 -3.69 12.56 -2.07
N ARG A 299 -4.32 13.72 -2.21
CA ARG A 299 -5.61 13.82 -2.90
C ARG A 299 -5.48 13.42 -4.36
N ILE A 300 -6.50 12.72 -4.85
CA ILE A 300 -6.61 12.30 -6.24
C ILE A 300 -7.62 13.24 -6.92
N PRO A 301 -7.27 13.86 -8.06
CA PRO A 301 -8.20 14.71 -8.79
C PRO A 301 -9.48 13.97 -9.18
N GLY A 302 -10.63 14.42 -8.66
CA GLY A 302 -11.93 13.78 -8.90
C GLY A 302 -12.21 12.57 -8.00
N GLN A 303 -11.48 12.41 -6.88
CA GLN A 303 -11.75 11.36 -5.89
C GLN A 303 -13.23 11.36 -5.45
N THR A 304 -13.80 10.17 -5.27
CA THR A 304 -15.12 9.98 -4.67
C THR A 304 -15.13 10.18 -3.16
N GLY A 305 -13.97 10.07 -2.51
CA GLY A 305 -13.87 10.18 -1.07
C GLY A 305 -12.45 10.22 -0.54
N GLU A 306 -12.31 10.58 0.73
CA GLU A 306 -11.06 10.44 1.47
C GLU A 306 -11.27 10.01 2.92
N LYS A 307 -10.28 9.30 3.46
CA LYS A 307 -10.11 9.06 4.90
C LYS A 307 -8.76 9.65 5.32
N VAL A 308 -8.81 10.55 6.29
CA VAL A 308 -7.64 11.31 6.75
C VAL A 308 -7.37 11.00 8.21
N TYR A 309 -6.14 10.60 8.51
CA TYR A 309 -5.63 10.50 9.88
C TYR A 309 -4.76 11.70 10.21
N THR A 310 -4.59 12.00 11.49
CA THR A 310 -3.87 13.21 11.93
C THR A 310 -2.75 12.95 12.93
N GLY A 311 -2.50 11.70 13.30
CA GLY A 311 -1.54 11.37 14.35
C GLY A 311 -1.13 9.91 14.38
N TYR A 312 -0.20 9.61 15.28
CA TYR A 312 0.29 8.27 15.57
C TYR A 312 -0.87 7.31 15.93
N PRO A 313 -0.86 6.04 15.48
CA PRO A 313 0.22 5.36 14.76
C PRO A 313 0.24 5.55 13.24
N TYR A 314 -0.65 6.36 12.66
CA TYR A 314 -0.81 6.47 11.20
C TYR A 314 0.27 7.36 10.56
N GLY A 315 1.49 6.85 10.42
CA GLY A 315 2.55 7.43 9.60
C GLY A 315 2.47 6.98 8.13
N HIS A 316 3.55 7.16 7.36
CA HIS A 316 3.58 6.85 5.92
C HIS A 316 3.24 5.38 5.62
N PHE A 317 3.89 4.47 6.32
CA PHE A 317 3.72 3.02 6.15
C PHE A 317 2.47 2.51 6.86
N ASN A 318 2.22 2.99 8.08
CA ASN A 318 1.07 2.57 8.88
C ASN A 318 -0.28 3.05 8.32
N SER A 319 -0.29 4.11 7.49
CA SER A 319 -1.47 4.46 6.69
C SER A 319 -1.89 3.33 5.73
N LYS A 320 -0.97 2.44 5.35
CA LYS A 320 -1.22 1.18 4.64
C LYS A 320 -1.42 0.02 5.62
N ASP A 321 -0.52 -0.17 6.59
CA ASP A 321 -0.51 -1.41 7.39
C ASP A 321 -1.65 -1.51 8.40
N LEU A 322 -2.15 -0.39 8.92
CA LEU A 322 -3.16 -0.37 9.98
C LEU A 322 -4.58 -0.09 9.46
N THR A 323 -4.78 -0.16 8.15
CA THR A 323 -6.03 0.30 7.51
C THR A 323 -6.66 -0.75 6.60
N GLY A 324 -6.36 -2.04 6.80
CA GLY A 324 -6.92 -3.15 6.02
C GLY A 324 -8.46 -3.11 5.96
N GLU A 325 -9.12 -2.77 7.07
CA GLU A 325 -10.57 -2.56 7.10
C GLU A 325 -11.06 -1.42 6.22
N VAL A 326 -10.39 -0.26 6.26
CA VAL A 326 -10.74 0.89 5.42
C VAL A 326 -10.56 0.53 3.94
N GLN A 327 -9.44 -0.11 3.61
CA GLN A 327 -9.15 -0.60 2.25
C GLN A 327 -10.24 -1.57 1.76
N TYR A 328 -10.63 -2.52 2.60
CA TYR A 328 -11.69 -3.48 2.29
C TYR A 328 -13.03 -2.78 2.06
N ASN A 329 -13.45 -1.87 2.95
CA ASN A 329 -14.73 -1.19 2.81
C ASN A 329 -14.79 -0.29 1.57
N MET A 330 -13.68 0.36 1.21
CA MET A 330 -13.57 1.15 0.00
C MET A 330 -13.74 0.29 -1.26
N VAL A 331 -13.10 -0.88 -1.31
CA VAL A 331 -13.11 -1.77 -2.47
C VAL A 331 -14.41 -2.59 -2.57
N LYS A 332 -14.85 -3.18 -1.45
CA LYS A 332 -15.97 -4.13 -1.45
C LYS A 332 -17.33 -3.45 -1.40
N SER A 333 -17.42 -2.33 -0.69
CA SER A 333 -18.70 -1.67 -0.37
C SER A 333 -18.78 -0.24 -0.89
N HIS A 334 -17.68 0.30 -1.44
CA HIS A 334 -17.58 1.70 -1.87
C HIS A 334 -17.93 2.69 -0.74
N LEU A 335 -17.51 2.37 0.48
CA LEU A 335 -17.76 3.18 1.67
C LEU A 335 -16.47 3.74 2.27
N ILE A 336 -16.63 4.89 2.94
CA ILE A 336 -15.61 5.49 3.79
C ILE A 336 -16.05 5.26 5.25
N PRO A 337 -15.49 4.26 5.95
CA PRO A 337 -15.71 4.09 7.39
C PRO A 337 -14.97 5.19 8.18
#